data_AF-K2ABY7-F1
#
_entry.id   AF-K2ABY7-F1
#
_cell.length_a   1.000
_cell.length_b   1.000
_cell.length_c   1.000
_cell.angle_alpha   90.00
_cell.angle_beta   90.00
_cell.angle_gamma   90.00
#
_symmetry.space_group_name_H-M   'P 1'
#
loop_
_entity.id
_entity.type
_entity.pdbx_description
1 polymer ?
#
loop_
_entity_poly.entity_id
_entity_poly.type
_entity_poly.pdbx_seq_one_letter_code
_entity_poly.pdbx_strand_id
1 'polypeptide(L)'
;NFRFHTDTHANHDHKGAGRGCGHLALAANQEKGGFEKYGVSDREMEFLFRQLDELADWHPRNQVVLDGDHLERAVLVVESETHGVVPMEHAGSPGGRPNQVFVFQKTLHENRMGELCSILMSIPAVSRATTPERLAAAMDEVFNKQLSATLGELAPGDPVHQISIVRGKVAGVSDFVGTYEDADDTDEAFL
;
A
#
# COMPACT_ATOMS: atom_id res chain seq x y z
N ASN A 1 5.71 -11.98 -4.39
CA ASN A 1 6.17 -10.63 -4.80
C ASN A 1 5.81 -9.62 -3.73
N PHE A 2 6.71 -9.39 -2.77
CA PHE A 2 6.60 -8.32 -1.77
C PHE A 2 7.43 -7.13 -2.26
N ARG A 3 6.85 -5.93 -2.25
CA ARG A 3 7.54 -4.68 -2.57
C ARG A 3 7.27 -3.65 -1.48
N PHE A 4 8.24 -2.79 -1.26
CA PHE A 4 8.17 -1.66 -0.34
C PHE A 4 8.85 -0.46 -0.99
N HIS A 5 8.73 0.73 -0.40
CA HIS A 5 9.34 1.92 -0.97
C HIS A 5 10.05 2.78 0.07
N THR A 6 10.97 3.59 -0.42
CA THR A 6 11.53 4.76 0.24
C THR A 6 11.41 5.95 -0.72
N ASP A 7 11.88 7.12 -0.33
CA ASP A 7 11.96 8.31 -1.20
C ASP A 7 13.41 8.75 -1.41
N THR A 8 13.61 9.66 -2.37
CA THR A 8 14.93 10.22 -2.70
C THR A 8 15.54 10.99 -1.52
N HIS A 9 14.72 11.66 -0.71
CA HIS A 9 15.17 12.39 0.49
C HIS A 9 15.80 11.45 1.53
N ALA A 10 15.09 10.39 1.94
CA ALA A 10 15.57 9.43 2.91
C ALA A 10 16.76 8.62 2.38
N ASN A 11 16.79 8.34 1.07
CA ASN A 11 17.92 7.65 0.45
C ASN A 11 19.18 8.52 0.41
N HIS A 12 19.05 9.80 0.04
CA HIS A 12 20.15 10.77 0.07
C HIS A 12 20.71 10.97 1.49
N ASP A 13 19.83 11.00 2.49
CA ASP A 13 20.21 11.12 3.90
C ASP A 13 20.71 9.79 4.50
N HIS A 14 20.83 8.72 3.71
CA HIS A 14 21.24 7.38 4.14
C HIS A 14 20.44 6.83 5.32
N LYS A 15 19.13 7.07 5.35
CA LYS A 15 18.24 6.65 6.45
C LYS A 15 17.94 5.15 6.44
N GLY A 16 18.21 4.44 5.34
CA GLY A 16 17.94 3.01 5.18
C GLY A 16 16.62 2.69 4.48
N ALA A 17 16.34 1.41 4.33
CA ALA A 17 15.19 0.86 3.62
C ALA A 17 13.86 1.26 4.28
N GLY A 18 12.84 1.55 3.47
CA GLY A 18 11.49 1.84 3.95
C GLY A 18 11.30 3.18 4.67
N ARG A 19 12.37 3.94 4.93
CA ARG A 19 12.32 5.12 5.81
C ARG A 19 11.72 6.37 5.18
N GLY A 20 11.68 6.45 3.85
CA GLY A 20 10.93 7.49 3.13
C GLY A 20 9.44 7.20 3.01
N CYS A 21 8.96 6.03 3.47
CA CYS A 21 7.54 5.73 3.45
C CYS A 21 6.82 6.49 4.57
N GLY A 22 5.91 7.42 4.21
CA GLY A 22 5.15 8.21 5.19
C GLY A 22 4.41 7.36 6.23
N HIS A 23 3.85 6.22 5.84
CA HIS A 23 3.19 5.26 6.74
C HIS A 23 4.16 4.70 7.81
N LEU A 24 5.34 4.23 7.40
CA LEU A 24 6.34 3.67 8.32
C LEU A 24 7.00 4.77 9.16
N ALA A 25 7.23 5.95 8.58
CA ALA A 25 7.78 7.10 9.28
C ALA A 25 6.84 7.58 10.41
N LEU A 26 5.53 7.61 10.16
CA LEU A 26 4.54 7.93 11.19
C LEU A 26 4.47 6.87 12.28
N ALA A 27 4.48 5.58 11.91
CA ALA A 27 4.50 4.48 12.88
C ALA A 27 5.72 4.54 13.81
N ALA A 28 6.88 4.93 13.28
CA ALA A 28 8.13 5.06 14.02
C ALA A 28 8.28 6.40 14.78
N ASN A 29 7.36 7.35 14.63
CA ASN A 29 7.49 8.67 15.23
C ASN A 29 6.94 8.71 16.66
N GLN A 30 7.82 8.53 17.65
CA GLN A 30 7.45 8.56 19.07
C GLN A 30 6.86 9.91 19.51
N GLU A 31 7.40 11.04 19.02
CA GLU A 31 6.95 12.38 19.40
C GLU A 31 5.49 12.64 19.00
N LYS A 32 5.04 12.01 17.91
CA LYS A 32 3.65 12.07 17.43
C LYS A 32 2.76 10.95 17.96
N GLY A 33 3.25 10.14 18.90
CA GLY A 33 2.52 8.99 19.45
C GLY A 33 2.36 7.83 18.46
N GLY A 34 3.29 7.69 17.50
CA GLY A 34 3.24 6.69 16.42
C GLY A 34 3.02 5.26 16.94
N PHE A 35 3.78 4.84 17.95
CA PHE A 35 3.67 3.52 18.58
C PHE A 35 2.25 3.21 19.06
N GLU A 36 1.62 4.15 19.76
CA GLU A 36 0.26 3.98 20.27
C GLU A 36 -0.76 3.96 19.13
N LYS A 37 -0.67 4.94 18.21
CA LYS A 37 -1.58 5.11 17.07
C LYS A 37 -1.57 3.91 16.13
N TYR A 38 -0.39 3.32 15.89
CA TYR A 38 -0.21 2.18 14.98
C TYR A 38 -0.26 0.82 15.71
N GLY A 39 -0.25 0.81 17.04
CA GLY A 39 -0.27 -0.42 17.83
C GLY A 39 1.01 -1.23 17.70
N VAL A 40 2.15 -0.54 17.62
CA VAL A 40 3.48 -1.15 17.46
C VAL A 40 4.41 -0.63 18.54
N SER A 41 5.41 -1.41 18.90
CA SER A 41 6.49 -1.02 19.80
C SER A 41 7.73 -0.59 19.02
N ASP A 42 8.63 0.12 19.71
CA ASP A 42 9.94 0.49 19.18
C ASP A 42 10.71 -0.74 18.66
N ARG A 43 10.74 -1.81 19.47
CA ARG A 43 11.41 -3.07 19.12
C ARG A 43 10.82 -3.72 17.85
N GLU A 44 9.50 -3.64 17.65
CA GLU A 44 8.87 -4.18 16.44
C GLU A 44 9.21 -3.34 15.21
N MET A 45 9.27 -2.01 15.36
CA MET A 45 9.69 -1.11 14.28
C MET A 45 11.17 -1.29 13.94
N GLU A 46 12.05 -1.42 14.92
CA GLU A 46 13.47 -1.75 14.72
C GLU A 46 13.65 -3.10 14.02
N PHE A 47 12.88 -4.11 14.44
CA PHE A 47 12.86 -5.42 13.79
C PHE A 47 12.44 -5.27 12.32
N LEU A 48 11.34 -4.56 12.06
CA LEU A 48 10.82 -4.36 10.70
C LEU A 48 11.85 -3.66 9.81
N PHE A 49 12.42 -2.53 10.23
CA PHE A 49 13.40 -1.81 9.41
C PHE A 49 14.64 -2.66 9.13
N ARG A 50 15.13 -3.42 10.10
CA ARG A 50 16.24 -4.35 9.86
C ARG A 50 15.89 -5.41 8.81
N GLN A 51 14.68 -5.97 8.85
CA GLN A 51 14.24 -6.94 7.83
C GLN A 51 14.08 -6.29 6.45
N LEU A 52 13.67 -5.03 6.37
CA LEU A 52 13.60 -4.29 5.11
C LEU A 52 15.00 -4.01 4.53
N ASP A 53 15.97 -3.64 5.37
CA ASP A 53 17.37 -3.46 4.96
C ASP A 53 17.95 -4.77 4.42
N GLU A 54 17.81 -5.87 5.16
CA GLU A 54 18.26 -7.21 4.73
C GLU A 54 17.59 -7.62 3.41
N LEU A 55 16.30 -7.32 3.24
CA LEU A 55 15.56 -7.63 2.02
C LEU A 55 15.99 -6.76 0.84
N ALA A 56 16.31 -5.49 1.06
CA ALA A 56 16.85 -4.59 0.05
C ALA A 56 18.23 -5.07 -0.43
N ASP A 57 19.07 -5.55 0.48
CA ASP A 57 20.40 -6.08 0.14
C ASP A 57 20.31 -7.36 -0.69
N TRP A 58 19.41 -8.29 -0.32
CA TRP A 58 19.27 -9.58 -1.00
C TRP A 58 18.48 -9.46 -2.30
N HIS A 59 17.48 -8.58 -2.32
CA HIS A 59 16.58 -8.37 -3.45
C HIS A 59 16.35 -6.88 -3.70
N PRO A 60 17.33 -6.15 -4.27
CA PRO A 60 17.25 -4.70 -4.46
C PRO A 60 16.01 -4.22 -5.23
N ARG A 61 15.47 -5.07 -6.12
CA ARG A 61 14.25 -4.79 -6.90
C ARG A 61 12.97 -4.75 -6.06
N ASN A 62 13.01 -5.19 -4.80
CA ASN A 62 11.86 -5.13 -3.90
C ASN A 62 11.66 -3.73 -3.30
N GLN A 63 12.73 -2.92 -3.24
CA GLN A 63 12.63 -1.51 -2.85
C GLN A 63 12.43 -0.63 -4.07
N VAL A 64 11.36 0.15 -4.07
CA VAL A 64 11.14 1.24 -5.01
C VAL A 64 11.62 2.55 -4.36
N VAL A 65 12.36 3.38 -5.10
CA VAL A 65 12.70 4.74 -4.64
C VAL A 65 11.77 5.71 -5.37
N LEU A 66 10.88 6.34 -4.63
CA LEU A 66 9.96 7.36 -5.14
C LEU A 66 10.67 8.72 -5.18
N ASP A 67 10.29 9.56 -6.13
CA ASP A 67 10.85 10.90 -6.29
C ASP A 67 9.75 11.94 -6.44
N GLY A 68 10.08 13.19 -6.09
CA GLY A 68 9.18 14.33 -6.12
C GLY A 68 8.44 14.61 -4.81
N ASP A 69 7.71 15.72 -4.81
CA ASP A 69 6.92 16.16 -3.66
C ASP A 69 5.56 15.44 -3.61
N HIS A 70 5.11 15.19 -2.38
CA HIS A 70 3.74 14.78 -2.06
C HIS A 70 2.76 15.92 -2.32
N LEU A 71 1.94 15.76 -3.35
CA LEU A 71 0.90 16.71 -3.78
C LEU A 71 -0.46 16.02 -3.94
N GLU A 72 -0.70 14.95 -3.18
CA GLU A 72 -1.95 14.21 -3.17
C GLU A 72 -3.13 15.13 -2.79
N ARG A 73 -4.28 14.93 -3.43
CA ARG A 73 -5.48 15.79 -3.23
C ARG A 73 -6.78 15.02 -2.98
N ALA A 74 -6.68 13.70 -2.92
CA ALA A 74 -7.80 12.81 -2.72
C ALA A 74 -7.31 11.41 -2.32
N VAL A 75 -8.21 10.63 -1.75
CA VAL A 75 -8.03 9.20 -1.50
C VAL A 75 -9.01 8.42 -2.37
N LEU A 76 -8.50 7.50 -3.18
CA LEU A 76 -9.31 6.60 -3.99
C LEU A 76 -9.36 5.22 -3.33
N VAL A 77 -10.55 4.77 -2.97
CA VAL A 77 -10.81 3.41 -2.49
C VAL A 77 -11.32 2.58 -3.66
N VAL A 78 -10.49 1.68 -4.17
CA VAL A 78 -10.79 0.88 -5.35
C VAL A 78 -11.31 -0.49 -4.93
N GLU A 79 -12.51 -0.82 -5.38
CA GLU A 79 -13.17 -2.11 -5.21
C GLU A 79 -13.33 -2.78 -6.58
N SER A 80 -12.63 -3.89 -6.77
CA SER A 80 -12.54 -4.58 -8.05
C SER A 80 -11.97 -5.98 -7.86
N GLU A 81 -12.73 -6.99 -8.28
CA GLU A 81 -12.29 -8.39 -8.21
C GLU A 81 -11.31 -8.76 -9.33
N THR A 82 -11.26 -7.97 -10.40
CA THR A 82 -10.62 -8.37 -11.68
C THR A 82 -9.55 -7.40 -12.16
N HIS A 83 -9.50 -6.19 -11.62
CA HIS A 83 -8.60 -5.13 -12.09
C HIS A 83 -7.96 -4.43 -10.90
N GLY A 84 -6.66 -4.14 -11.00
CA GLY A 84 -5.98 -3.21 -10.11
C GLY A 84 -5.78 -1.85 -10.78
N VAL A 85 -5.49 -0.82 -9.99
CA VAL A 85 -5.05 0.48 -10.52
C VAL A 85 -3.53 0.53 -10.51
N VAL A 86 -2.94 0.86 -11.66
CA VAL A 86 -1.52 1.15 -11.80
C VAL A 86 -1.37 2.67 -11.90
N PRO A 87 -0.41 3.29 -11.18
CA PRO A 87 -0.11 4.70 -11.36
C PRO A 87 0.23 4.99 -12.82
N MET A 88 -0.51 5.89 -13.45
CA MET A 88 -0.16 6.43 -14.76
C MET A 88 0.52 7.78 -14.58
N GLU A 89 1.78 7.87 -14.99
CA GLU A 89 2.42 9.18 -15.17
C GLU A 89 1.67 9.91 -16.29
N HIS A 90 0.87 10.91 -15.94
CA HIS A 90 0.28 11.79 -16.95
C HIS A 90 1.37 12.72 -17.49
N ALA A 91 2.15 12.22 -18.45
CA ALA A 91 2.98 13.03 -19.33
C ALA A 91 2.07 13.78 -20.31
N GLY A 92 1.36 14.83 -19.87
CA GLY A 92 0.33 15.38 -20.77
C GLY A 92 -0.34 16.71 -20.47
N SER A 93 -0.03 17.43 -19.38
CA SER A 93 -0.55 18.79 -19.24
C SER A 93 0.56 19.81 -19.49
N PRO A 94 0.53 20.58 -20.60
CA PRO A 94 1.43 21.71 -20.79
C PRO A 94 1.25 22.69 -19.62
N GLY A 95 2.21 22.70 -18.70
CA GLY A 95 2.16 23.53 -17.48
C GLY A 95 1.26 23.02 -16.34
N GLY A 96 0.70 21.81 -16.43
CA GLY A 96 -0.17 21.25 -15.37
C GLY A 96 0.60 20.34 -14.42
N ARG A 97 0.47 20.59 -13.12
CA ARG A 97 0.99 19.70 -12.07
C ARG A 97 0.34 18.31 -12.19
N PRO A 98 1.07 17.21 -11.92
CA PRO A 98 0.49 15.87 -11.90
C PRO A 98 -0.65 15.83 -10.87
N ASN A 99 -1.79 15.25 -11.25
CA ASN A 99 -2.86 14.94 -10.32
C ASN A 99 -2.44 13.72 -9.50
N GLN A 100 -1.95 13.94 -8.28
CA GLN A 100 -1.58 12.88 -7.35
C GLN A 100 -2.76 12.56 -6.43
N VAL A 101 -2.93 11.28 -6.12
CA VAL A 101 -3.97 10.76 -5.23
C VAL A 101 -3.41 9.57 -4.45
N PHE A 102 -3.89 9.37 -3.22
CA PHE A 102 -3.68 8.11 -2.52
C PHE A 102 -4.59 7.05 -3.11
N VAL A 103 -4.10 5.81 -3.24
CA VAL A 103 -4.90 4.68 -3.74
C VAL A 103 -4.88 3.55 -2.72
N PHE A 104 -6.07 3.15 -2.27
CA PHE A 104 -6.28 1.96 -1.47
C PHE A 104 -7.05 0.91 -2.31
N GLN A 105 -6.37 -0.16 -2.70
CA GLN A 105 -6.98 -1.27 -3.45
C GLN A 105 -7.61 -2.28 -2.49
N LYS A 106 -8.86 -2.03 -2.08
CA LYS A 106 -9.54 -2.75 -1.01
C LYS A 106 -9.70 -4.25 -1.30
N THR A 107 -10.25 -4.61 -2.45
CA THR A 107 -10.46 -6.03 -2.80
C THR A 107 -9.13 -6.80 -2.90
N LEU A 108 -8.09 -6.16 -3.44
CA LEU A 108 -6.75 -6.75 -3.47
C LEU A 108 -6.19 -6.94 -2.06
N HIS A 109 -6.36 -5.95 -1.18
CA HIS A 109 -5.96 -6.03 0.21
C HIS A 109 -6.66 -7.20 0.93
N GLU A 110 -7.99 -7.31 0.83
CA GLU A 110 -8.77 -8.38 1.45
C GLU A 110 -8.29 -9.76 1.00
N ASN A 111 -8.06 -9.94 -0.31
CA ASN A 111 -7.52 -11.19 -0.86
C ASN A 111 -6.12 -11.51 -0.31
N ARG A 112 -5.21 -10.52 -0.30
CA ARG A 112 -3.85 -10.71 0.24
C ARG A 112 -3.84 -10.97 1.74
N MET A 113 -4.78 -10.38 2.47
CA MET A 113 -4.93 -10.63 3.90
C MET A 113 -5.37 -12.07 4.17
N GLY A 114 -6.33 -12.58 3.39
CA GLY A 114 -6.76 -13.98 3.46
C GLY A 114 -5.62 -14.96 3.14
N GLU A 115 -4.83 -14.68 2.10
CA GLU A 115 -3.63 -15.46 1.77
C GLU A 115 -2.60 -15.45 2.91
N LEU A 116 -2.31 -14.28 3.47
CA LEU A 116 -1.36 -14.14 4.58
C LEU A 116 -1.85 -14.89 5.82
N CYS A 117 -3.12 -14.77 6.19
CA CYS A 117 -3.71 -15.53 7.30
C CYS A 117 -3.56 -17.03 7.07
N SER A 118 -3.81 -17.50 5.85
CA SER A 118 -3.66 -18.92 5.49
C SER A 118 -2.21 -19.40 5.64
N ILE A 119 -1.25 -18.60 5.18
CA ILE A 119 0.19 -18.89 5.33
C ILE A 119 0.58 -18.92 6.82
N LEU A 120 0.14 -17.94 7.60
CA LEU A 120 0.43 -17.90 9.05
C LEU A 120 -0.17 -19.10 9.78
N MET A 121 -1.41 -19.50 9.45
CA MET A 121 -2.04 -20.69 10.02
C MET A 121 -1.33 -22.00 9.65
N SER A 122 -0.55 -22.04 8.56
CA SER A 122 0.29 -23.19 8.25
C SER A 122 1.47 -23.37 9.23
N ILE A 123 1.83 -22.32 9.99
CA ILE A 123 2.90 -22.36 10.98
C ILE A 123 2.37 -23.04 12.26
N PRO A 124 2.97 -24.17 12.72
CA PRO A 124 2.43 -24.93 13.85
C PRO A 124 2.32 -24.15 15.17
N ALA A 125 3.18 -23.16 15.38
CA ALA A 125 3.11 -22.31 16.56
C ALA A 125 1.86 -21.41 16.55
N VAL A 126 1.49 -20.90 15.38
CA VAL A 126 0.32 -20.02 15.20
C VAL A 126 -0.97 -20.83 15.29
N SER A 127 -1.07 -21.95 14.57
CA SER A 127 -2.29 -22.77 14.57
C SER A 127 -2.62 -23.42 15.91
N ARG A 128 -1.63 -23.60 16.80
CA ARG A 128 -1.88 -24.00 18.19
C ARG A 128 -2.32 -22.84 19.08
N ALA A 129 -1.98 -21.61 18.74
CA ALA A 129 -2.23 -20.43 19.56
C ALA A 129 -3.57 -19.73 19.24
N THR A 130 -4.08 -19.87 18.02
CA THR A 130 -5.29 -19.18 17.56
C THR A 130 -6.07 -20.01 16.53
N THR A 131 -7.28 -19.56 16.18
CA THR A 131 -8.07 -20.11 15.06
C THR A 131 -7.96 -19.20 13.84
N PRO A 132 -8.26 -19.69 12.63
CA PRO A 132 -8.29 -18.85 11.43
C PRO A 132 -9.15 -17.60 11.59
N GLU A 133 -10.34 -17.74 12.19
CA GLU A 133 -11.30 -16.64 12.36
C GLU A 133 -10.78 -15.59 13.35
N ARG A 134 -10.15 -16.04 14.44
CA ARG A 134 -9.55 -15.15 15.43
C ARG A 134 -8.32 -14.43 14.88
N LEU A 135 -7.51 -15.11 14.06
CA LEU A 135 -6.38 -14.48 13.38
C LEU A 135 -6.86 -13.42 12.40
N ALA A 136 -7.82 -13.76 11.52
CA ALA A 136 -8.38 -12.82 10.56
C ALA A 136 -8.95 -11.57 11.24
N ALA A 137 -9.77 -11.75 12.28
CA ALA A 137 -10.34 -10.63 13.04
C ALA A 137 -9.26 -9.73 13.68
N ALA A 138 -8.19 -10.32 14.23
CA ALA A 138 -7.08 -9.56 14.80
C ALA A 138 -6.29 -8.80 13.73
N MET A 139 -6.07 -9.40 12.55
CA MET A 139 -5.40 -8.74 11.44
C MET A 139 -6.22 -7.57 10.90
N ASP A 140 -7.54 -7.73 10.77
CA ASP A 140 -8.46 -6.67 10.35
C ASP A 140 -8.50 -5.52 11.36
N GLU A 141 -8.48 -5.82 12.67
CA GLU A 141 -8.42 -4.79 13.72
C GLU A 141 -7.14 -3.96 13.61
N VAL A 142 -5.99 -4.63 13.50
CA VAL A 142 -4.68 -3.96 13.34
C VAL A 142 -4.63 -3.15 12.05
N PHE A 143 -5.11 -3.71 10.94
CA PHE A 143 -5.17 -3.01 9.67
C PHE A 143 -6.01 -1.73 9.76
N ASN A 144 -7.24 -1.83 10.28
CA ASN A 144 -8.14 -0.67 10.38
C ASN A 144 -7.56 0.42 11.28
N LYS A 145 -6.89 0.04 12.37
CA LYS A 145 -6.17 0.98 13.24
C LYS A 145 -5.06 1.71 12.48
N GLN A 146 -4.21 0.98 11.76
CA GLN A 146 -3.08 1.55 11.00
C GLN A 146 -3.54 2.39 9.80
N LEU A 147 -4.59 1.95 9.09
CA LEU A 147 -5.18 2.70 7.98
C LEU A 147 -5.75 4.03 8.49
N SER A 148 -6.52 4.01 9.58
CA SER A 148 -7.11 5.21 10.17
C SER A 148 -6.05 6.21 10.61
N ALA A 149 -4.98 5.73 11.27
CA ALA A 149 -3.85 6.57 11.68
C ALA A 149 -3.14 7.21 10.47
N THR A 150 -2.96 6.43 9.40
CA THR A 150 -2.30 6.91 8.18
C THR A 150 -3.13 7.96 7.46
N LEU A 151 -4.43 7.70 7.26
CA LEU A 151 -5.31 8.65 6.58
C LEU A 151 -5.48 9.94 7.39
N GLY A 152 -5.57 9.84 8.72
CA GLY A 152 -5.71 11.00 9.60
C GLY A 152 -4.50 11.96 9.57
N GLU A 153 -3.31 11.46 9.27
CA GLU A 153 -2.08 12.26 9.23
C GLU A 153 -1.65 12.64 7.81
N LEU A 154 -1.82 11.75 6.83
CA LEU A 154 -1.33 11.95 5.46
C LEU A 154 -2.38 12.53 4.49
N ALA A 155 -3.67 12.33 4.75
CA ALA A 155 -4.75 12.83 3.91
C ALA A 155 -5.81 13.65 4.70
N PRO A 156 -5.39 14.59 5.58
CA PRO A 156 -6.31 15.27 6.47
C PRO A 156 -7.28 16.18 5.71
N GLY A 157 -8.56 15.81 5.70
CA GLY A 157 -9.62 16.57 5.03
C GLY A 157 -9.67 16.37 3.52
N ASP A 158 -8.85 15.49 2.97
CA ASP A 158 -8.93 15.14 1.55
C ASP A 158 -10.23 14.36 1.27
N PRO A 159 -10.87 14.62 0.11
CA PRO A 159 -12.05 13.87 -0.28
C PRO A 159 -11.69 12.40 -0.52
N VAL A 160 -12.53 11.51 0.00
CA VAL A 160 -12.45 10.06 -0.22
C VAL A 160 -13.48 9.66 -1.27
N HIS A 161 -13.02 9.04 -2.35
CA HIS A 161 -13.87 8.55 -3.44
C HIS A 161 -13.82 7.03 -3.50
N GLN A 162 -14.99 6.40 -3.52
CA GLN A 162 -15.10 4.97 -3.76
C GLN A 162 -15.26 4.72 -5.26
N ILE A 163 -14.43 3.83 -5.80
CA ILE A 163 -14.40 3.47 -7.21
C ILE A 163 -14.70 1.98 -7.31
N SER A 164 -15.79 1.63 -7.99
CA SER A 164 -16.12 0.24 -8.30
C SER A 164 -15.85 -0.04 -9.79
N ILE A 165 -14.99 -1.03 -10.05
CA ILE A 165 -14.70 -1.48 -11.42
C ILE A 165 -15.41 -2.81 -11.64
N VAL A 166 -16.51 -2.77 -12.37
CA VAL A 166 -17.26 -3.96 -12.78
C VAL A 166 -16.96 -4.21 -14.25
N ARG A 167 -16.78 -5.47 -14.66
CA ARG A 167 -16.44 -5.84 -16.06
C ARG A 167 -17.19 -4.97 -17.08
N GLY A 168 -16.44 -4.16 -17.83
CA GLY A 168 -16.92 -3.34 -18.94
C GLY A 168 -17.55 -1.98 -18.61
N LYS A 169 -17.65 -1.55 -17.34
CA LYS A 169 -18.13 -0.19 -16.98
C LYS A 169 -17.47 0.33 -15.69
N VAL A 170 -16.79 1.46 -15.78
CA VAL A 170 -16.49 2.31 -14.60
C VAL A 170 -17.77 3.07 -14.26
N ALA A 171 -18.37 2.77 -13.11
CA ALA A 171 -19.47 3.58 -12.56
C ALA A 171 -18.91 4.41 -11.40
N GLY A 172 -19.05 5.73 -11.45
CA GLY A 172 -18.70 6.62 -10.33
C GLY A 172 -17.74 7.77 -10.64
N VAL A 173 -17.33 8.00 -11.89
CA VAL A 173 -16.62 9.22 -12.29
C VAL A 173 -17.33 9.80 -13.51
N SER A 174 -18.12 10.86 -13.31
CA SER A 174 -18.49 11.72 -14.44
C SER A 174 -17.21 12.39 -14.93
N ASP A 175 -16.84 12.12 -16.17
CA ASP A 175 -15.66 12.64 -16.88
C ASP A 175 -14.37 11.82 -16.73
N PHE A 176 -14.39 10.56 -17.20
CA PHE A 176 -13.17 9.89 -17.65
C PHE A 176 -13.29 9.58 -19.14
N VAL A 177 -12.51 10.31 -19.96
CA VAL A 177 -12.27 9.99 -21.37
C VAL A 177 -10.92 9.27 -21.44
N GLY A 178 -10.97 7.94 -21.38
CA GLY A 178 -9.83 7.08 -21.64
C GLY A 178 -10.27 5.96 -22.56
N THR A 179 -9.57 5.78 -23.68
CA THR A 179 -9.82 4.70 -24.62
C THR A 179 -9.33 3.37 -24.02
N TYR A 180 -10.20 2.37 -24.03
CA TYR A 180 -9.85 0.99 -23.76
C TYR A 180 -9.11 0.42 -24.98
N GLU A 181 -7.90 -0.10 -24.79
CA GLU A 181 -7.34 -1.11 -25.68
C GLU A 181 -7.61 -2.47 -25.02
N ASP A 182 -8.41 -3.30 -25.68
CA ASP A 182 -8.58 -4.70 -25.32
C ASP A 182 -7.20 -5.38 -25.47
N ALA A 183 -6.65 -5.86 -24.37
CA ALA A 183 -5.53 -6.79 -24.42
C ALA A 183 -6.08 -8.15 -24.86
N ASP A 184 -6.05 -8.34 -26.17
CA ASP A 184 -6.37 -9.60 -26.84
C ASP A 184 -5.47 -10.74 -26.31
N ASP A 185 -6.06 -11.92 -26.26
CA ASP A 185 -5.42 -13.21 -25.96
C ASP A 185 -4.06 -13.33 -26.66
N THR A 186 -2.99 -13.40 -25.89
CA THR A 186 -1.77 -14.10 -26.31
C THR A 186 -1.25 -14.94 -25.16
N ASP A 187 -1.78 -16.17 -25.11
CA ASP A 187 -0.96 -17.35 -24.81
C ASP A 187 0.35 -17.22 -25.58
N GLU A 188 1.48 -16.98 -24.92
CA GLU A 188 2.76 -17.61 -25.29
C GLU A 188 3.69 -17.69 -24.08
N ALA A 189 4.15 -18.92 -23.87
CA ALA A 189 5.12 -19.38 -22.89
C ALA A 189 6.44 -18.59 -22.93
N PHE A 190 7.03 -18.31 -21.78
CA PHE A 190 8.49 -18.28 -21.67
C PHE A 190 8.97 -18.86 -20.33
N LEU A 191 9.88 -19.84 -20.49
CA LEU A 191 10.77 -20.44 -19.51
C LEU A 191 11.66 -19.39 -18.82
#